data_AF-A0A0K2YFT9-F1
#
_entry.id   AF-A0A0K2YFT9-F1
#
_cell.length_a   1.000
_cell.length_b   1.000
_cell.length_c   1.000
_cell.angle_alpha   90.00
_cell.angle_beta   90.00
_cell.angle_gamma   90.00
#
_symmetry.space_group_name_H-M   'P 1'
#
loop_
_entity.id
_entity.type
_entity.pdbx_description
1 polymer ?
#
loop_
_entity_poly.entity_id
_entity_poly.type
_entity_poly.pdbx_seq_one_letter_code
_entity_poly.pdbx_strand_id
1 'polypeptide(L)'
;MALTGAATMLLTLTVGTAGADPVTPTKVVQAGMRLKFDDMVGRVGTCTLGAVGTDASGRKVGITAGHCNPRQEDPNDGGNFWPGAPLRDLVTENNKNNHPVWDWRDLTRDHTASPIGWIRYITTDNREANPITGINTKLDYMVIEFADNVELSSMVMTVPKYGDVNGQPFSPQTTYEPGPVVTPSVPWFKMNEVFSDSSGNPANPPALSVVCHAGTITSQDLAQADRPYAANCGTISHYTDGQMYAGAVHQPGDSGGPVWVQNNSTKWVGITTRKYHWLQTLLYFVNTPATTILADLNSKAAGFPGKGFQITNN
;
A
#
# COMPACT_ATOMS: atom_id res chain seq x y z
N MET A 1 62.93 -15.00 57.65
CA MET A 1 62.35 -13.94 56.79
C MET A 1 62.30 -14.46 55.38
N ALA A 2 61.13 -14.79 54.87
CA ALA A 2 60.90 -15.08 53.46
C ALA A 2 59.48 -14.64 53.12
N LEU A 3 59.38 -13.49 52.46
CA LEU A 3 58.19 -12.94 51.84
C LEU A 3 58.02 -13.64 50.48
N THR A 4 56.86 -14.18 50.17
CA THR A 4 56.53 -14.58 48.78
C THR A 4 55.13 -14.06 48.46
N GLY A 5 55.10 -13.16 47.47
CA GLY A 5 53.98 -12.29 47.15
C GLY A 5 52.86 -12.94 46.35
N ALA A 6 51.66 -12.37 46.48
CA ALA A 6 50.48 -12.68 45.70
C ALA A 6 50.54 -11.98 44.34
N ALA A 7 50.33 -12.73 43.25
CA ALA A 7 50.18 -12.20 41.91
C ALA A 7 48.71 -11.83 41.65
N THR A 8 48.44 -10.54 41.45
CA THR A 8 47.14 -10.02 41.04
C THR A 8 46.99 -10.16 39.53
N MET A 9 46.05 -10.99 39.09
CA MET A 9 45.70 -11.16 37.67
C MET A 9 44.66 -10.11 37.28
N LEU A 10 45.03 -9.12 36.46
CA LEU A 10 44.08 -8.20 35.84
C LEU A 10 43.46 -8.85 34.60
N LEU A 11 42.14 -9.12 34.63
CA LEU A 11 41.36 -9.40 33.42
C LEU A 11 40.97 -8.07 32.75
N THR A 12 41.57 -7.77 31.60
CA THR A 12 41.11 -6.71 30.70
C THR A 12 40.00 -7.24 29.80
N LEU A 13 38.75 -6.83 30.03
CA LEU A 13 37.63 -7.04 29.12
C LEU A 13 37.73 -6.06 27.94
N THR A 14 38.06 -6.57 26.76
CA THR A 14 37.94 -5.81 25.51
C THR A 14 36.47 -5.76 25.12
N VAL A 15 35.83 -4.59 25.28
CA VAL A 15 34.49 -4.32 24.75
C VAL A 15 34.64 -4.20 23.23
N GLY A 16 34.23 -5.23 22.49
CA GLY A 16 34.14 -5.17 21.04
C GLY A 16 33.04 -4.18 20.66
N THR A 17 33.40 -3.09 20.01
CA THR A 17 32.44 -2.22 19.31
C THR A 17 31.89 -3.03 18.15
N ALA A 18 30.69 -3.61 18.31
CA ALA A 18 29.92 -4.08 17.17
C ALA A 18 29.72 -2.86 16.26
N GLY A 19 30.35 -2.88 15.09
CA GLY A 19 30.11 -1.86 14.07
C GLY A 19 28.63 -1.92 13.71
N ALA A 20 27.88 -0.87 14.03
CA ALA A 20 26.53 -0.72 13.50
C ALA A 20 26.65 -0.68 11.97
N ASP A 21 25.94 -1.56 11.29
CA ASP A 21 25.81 -1.50 9.83
C ASP A 21 25.42 -0.06 9.42
N PRO A 22 25.98 0.47 8.32
CA PRO A 22 25.64 1.81 7.85
C PRO A 22 24.11 1.92 7.75
N VAL A 23 23.56 2.90 8.47
CA VAL A 23 22.13 3.20 8.49
C VAL A 23 21.71 3.48 7.06
N THR A 24 21.12 2.48 6.41
CA THR A 24 20.50 2.64 5.10
C THR A 24 19.41 3.70 5.30
N PRO A 25 19.33 4.74 4.44
CA PRO A 25 18.34 5.79 4.60
C PRO A 25 16.96 5.17 4.77
N THR A 26 16.33 5.44 5.92
CA THR A 26 15.02 4.89 6.24
C THR A 26 14.01 5.41 5.23
N LYS A 27 13.39 4.52 4.46
CA LYS A 27 12.27 4.87 3.59
C LYS A 27 11.02 5.05 4.45
N VAL A 28 10.28 6.12 4.24
CA VAL A 28 8.98 6.34 4.89
C VAL A 28 7.87 5.81 3.99
N VAL A 29 7.03 4.93 4.53
CA VAL A 29 5.81 4.43 3.86
C VAL A 29 4.56 5.02 4.49
N GLN A 30 3.61 5.41 3.64
CA GLN A 30 2.37 6.07 4.04
C GLN A 30 1.24 5.77 3.05
N ALA A 31 0.01 5.97 3.48
CA ALA A 31 -1.17 5.86 2.62
C ALA A 31 -1.08 6.82 1.42
N GLY A 32 -1.59 6.39 0.26
CA GLY A 32 -1.55 7.14 -1.00
C GLY A 32 -0.28 6.95 -1.84
N MET A 33 0.73 6.23 -1.34
CA MET A 33 1.96 5.95 -2.11
C MET A 33 1.70 5.03 -3.30
N ARG A 34 2.38 5.31 -4.42
CA ARG A 34 2.39 4.46 -5.60
C ARG A 34 3.35 3.29 -5.39
N LEU A 35 2.86 2.09 -5.66
CA LEU A 35 3.54 0.81 -5.47
C LEU A 35 3.83 0.14 -6.82
N LYS A 36 4.95 -0.56 -6.88
CA LYS A 36 5.24 -1.60 -7.87
C LYS A 36 5.49 -2.93 -7.15
N PHE A 37 5.27 -4.03 -7.85
CA PHE A 37 5.35 -5.38 -7.29
C PHE A 37 6.23 -6.23 -8.18
N ASP A 38 6.96 -7.15 -7.55
CA ASP A 38 7.96 -8.00 -8.18
C ASP A 38 8.94 -7.16 -9.03
N ASP A 39 9.57 -7.75 -10.05
CA ASP A 39 10.53 -7.07 -10.92
C ASP A 39 9.85 -6.50 -12.17
N MET A 40 8.67 -5.88 -12.02
CA MET A 40 7.92 -5.24 -13.10
C MET A 40 8.57 -3.94 -13.63
N VAL A 41 9.84 -4.02 -14.01
CA VAL A 41 10.59 -2.94 -14.66
C VAL A 41 9.96 -2.59 -16.00
N GLY A 42 9.89 -1.30 -16.30
CA GLY A 42 9.38 -0.77 -17.56
C GLY A 42 7.85 -0.81 -17.72
N ARG A 43 7.08 -1.15 -16.68
CA ARG A 43 5.61 -1.17 -16.75
C ARG A 43 4.94 0.01 -16.05
N VAL A 44 3.94 0.56 -16.72
CA VAL A 44 3.06 1.61 -16.18
C VAL A 44 2.06 1.09 -15.13
N GLY A 45 1.89 -0.24 -15.05
CA GLY A 45 1.01 -0.89 -14.08
C GLY A 45 1.51 -0.68 -12.66
N THR A 46 0.77 0.11 -11.89
CA THR A 46 1.07 0.41 -10.49
C THR A 46 -0.20 0.35 -9.68
N CYS A 47 -0.08 0.16 -8.37
CA CYS A 47 -1.20 0.36 -7.45
C CYS A 47 -0.88 1.42 -6.42
N THR A 48 -1.83 1.65 -5.52
CA THR A 48 -1.73 2.61 -4.45
C THR A 48 -1.77 1.89 -3.10
N LEU A 49 -0.98 2.35 -2.14
CA LEU A 49 -0.98 1.87 -0.77
C LEU A 49 -2.16 2.48 0.00
N GLY A 50 -2.99 1.64 0.63
CA GLY A 50 -4.23 2.06 1.27
C GLY A 50 -4.04 2.53 2.70
N ALA A 51 -3.59 1.64 3.57
CA ALA A 51 -3.31 1.97 4.97
C ALA A 51 -2.00 1.33 5.40
N VAL A 52 -1.33 1.94 6.37
CA VAL A 52 -0.09 1.45 6.98
C VAL A 52 -0.23 1.40 8.49
N GLY A 53 0.37 0.41 9.12
CA GLY A 53 0.20 0.18 10.54
C GLY A 53 1.01 -0.99 11.05
N THR A 54 0.68 -1.44 12.24
CA THR A 54 1.24 -2.65 12.83
C THR A 54 0.18 -3.71 13.04
N ASP A 55 0.57 -4.97 13.01
CA ASP A 55 -0.33 -6.07 13.37
C ASP A 55 -0.12 -6.53 14.83
N ALA A 56 -0.92 -7.50 15.29
CA ALA A 56 -0.85 -8.00 16.67
C ALA A 56 0.49 -8.70 17.02
N SER A 57 1.31 -9.02 16.01
CA SER A 57 2.66 -9.57 16.21
C SER A 57 3.74 -8.47 16.17
N GLY A 58 3.34 -7.20 16.04
CA GLY A 58 4.25 -6.05 15.97
C GLY A 58 4.90 -5.84 14.60
N ARG A 59 4.49 -6.58 13.56
CA ARG A 59 5.03 -6.38 12.21
C ARG A 59 4.53 -5.08 11.63
N LYS A 60 5.40 -4.38 10.89
CA LYS A 60 5.03 -3.24 10.04
C LYS A 60 4.31 -3.77 8.81
N VAL A 61 3.05 -3.39 8.62
CA VAL A 61 2.22 -3.92 7.53
C VAL A 61 1.47 -2.82 6.78
N GLY A 62 1.26 -3.07 5.50
CA GLY A 62 0.47 -2.25 4.60
C GLY A 62 -0.69 -3.04 4.01
N ILE A 63 -1.80 -2.35 3.73
CA ILE A 63 -2.97 -2.91 3.06
C ILE A 63 -3.15 -2.20 1.72
N THR A 64 -3.25 -2.98 0.64
CA THR A 64 -3.57 -2.51 -0.73
C THR A 64 -4.58 -3.46 -1.37
N ALA A 65 -4.95 -3.25 -2.64
CA ALA A 65 -5.88 -4.13 -3.34
C ALA A 65 -5.21 -5.45 -3.74
N GLY A 66 -5.95 -6.56 -3.65
CA GLY A 66 -5.45 -7.90 -3.91
C GLY A 66 -5.11 -8.12 -5.39
N HIS A 67 -5.96 -7.61 -6.27
CA HIS A 67 -5.76 -7.68 -7.73
C HIS A 67 -4.54 -6.91 -8.25
N CYS A 68 -3.85 -6.17 -7.38
CA CYS A 68 -2.55 -5.59 -7.68
C CYS A 68 -1.43 -6.62 -7.74
N ASN A 69 -1.69 -7.85 -7.30
CA ASN A 69 -0.79 -8.97 -7.46
C ASN A 69 -0.40 -9.11 -8.95
N PRO A 70 0.90 -8.99 -9.29
CA PRO A 70 1.34 -8.94 -10.68
C PRO A 70 1.16 -10.29 -11.35
N ARG A 71 0.11 -10.41 -12.17
CA ARG A 71 -0.04 -11.50 -13.15
C ARG A 71 -0.23 -10.90 -14.53
N GLN A 72 0.88 -10.55 -15.17
CA GLN A 72 0.91 -10.06 -16.54
C GLN A 72 1.92 -10.86 -17.34
N GLU A 73 1.67 -11.05 -18.64
CA GLU A 73 2.66 -11.57 -19.59
C GLU A 73 3.90 -10.68 -19.53
N ASP A 74 5.05 -11.25 -19.17
CA ASP A 74 6.35 -10.65 -19.35
C ASP A 74 6.65 -10.48 -20.85
N PRO A 75 6.67 -9.25 -21.38
CA PRO A 75 7.03 -9.01 -22.76
C PRO A 75 8.50 -9.39 -23.02
N ASN A 76 9.32 -9.45 -21.96
CA ASN A 76 10.74 -9.75 -22.06
C ASN A 76 11.06 -11.25 -21.92
N ASP A 77 10.12 -12.06 -21.42
CA ASP A 77 10.29 -13.51 -21.23
C ASP A 77 9.39 -14.32 -22.16
N GLY A 78 9.30 -13.90 -23.43
CA GLY A 78 8.65 -14.69 -24.49
C GLY A 78 7.15 -14.96 -24.27
N GLY A 79 6.45 -14.13 -23.48
CA GLY A 79 5.04 -14.33 -23.15
C GLY A 79 4.80 -15.17 -21.89
N ASN A 80 5.83 -15.51 -21.11
CA ASN A 80 5.65 -16.12 -19.79
C ASN A 80 4.99 -15.13 -18.83
N PHE A 81 4.06 -15.61 -18.02
CA PHE A 81 3.41 -14.77 -17.01
C PHE A 81 4.28 -14.65 -15.76
N TRP A 82 4.43 -13.43 -15.24
CA TRP A 82 4.86 -13.26 -13.85
C TRP A 82 3.90 -14.04 -12.96
N PRO A 83 4.38 -14.99 -12.14
CA PRO A 83 3.51 -15.89 -11.42
C PRO A 83 2.69 -15.17 -10.34
N GLY A 84 3.19 -14.03 -9.86
CA GLY A 84 2.67 -13.31 -8.71
C GLY A 84 2.72 -14.16 -7.44
N ALA A 85 2.35 -13.56 -6.31
CA ALA A 85 2.23 -14.30 -5.05
C ALA A 85 1.05 -15.29 -5.11
N PRO A 86 1.11 -16.42 -4.38
CA PRO A 86 0.01 -17.37 -4.31
C PRO A 86 -1.25 -16.74 -3.67
N LEU A 87 -2.40 -17.20 -4.15
CA LEU A 87 -3.71 -16.67 -3.78
C LEU A 87 -4.26 -17.38 -2.56
N ARG A 88 -4.75 -16.64 -1.56
CA ARG A 88 -5.30 -17.16 -0.30
C ARG A 88 -4.37 -18.07 0.48
N ASP A 89 -3.11 -18.09 0.11
CA ASP A 89 -2.06 -18.82 0.81
C ASP A 89 -1.14 -17.81 1.48
N LEU A 90 -0.55 -18.25 2.59
CA LEU A 90 0.49 -17.50 3.24
C LEU A 90 1.76 -17.63 2.41
N VAL A 91 2.38 -16.49 2.10
CA VAL A 91 3.77 -16.50 1.63
C VAL A 91 4.66 -16.78 2.86
N THR A 92 4.86 -18.08 3.13
CA THR A 92 5.53 -18.60 4.35
C THR A 92 7.06 -18.57 4.26
N GLU A 93 7.70 -19.02 5.35
CA GLU A 93 9.15 -18.98 5.57
C GLU A 93 10.01 -19.61 4.47
N ASN A 94 9.49 -20.62 3.77
CA ASN A 94 10.23 -21.34 2.72
C ASN A 94 10.26 -20.59 1.37
N ASN A 95 9.44 -19.54 1.21
CA ASN A 95 9.37 -18.65 0.04
C ASN A 95 9.39 -17.17 0.49
N LYS A 96 10.00 -16.89 1.65
CA LYS A 96 10.07 -15.55 2.21
C LYS A 96 10.70 -14.61 1.20
N ASN A 97 10.04 -13.48 1.01
CA ASN A 97 10.58 -12.32 0.29
C ASN A 97 10.73 -12.49 -1.23
N ASN A 98 10.15 -13.53 -1.83
CA ASN A 98 10.17 -13.75 -3.28
C ASN A 98 9.17 -12.87 -4.06
N HIS A 99 8.39 -12.05 -3.35
CA HIS A 99 7.43 -11.12 -3.95
C HIS A 99 7.66 -9.70 -3.43
N PRO A 100 8.71 -9.01 -3.91
CA PRO A 100 9.08 -7.70 -3.41
C PRO A 100 8.04 -6.63 -3.78
N VAL A 101 7.92 -5.64 -2.91
CA VAL A 101 7.14 -4.43 -3.13
C VAL A 101 8.09 -3.25 -3.12
N TRP A 102 7.88 -2.35 -4.06
CA TRP A 102 8.76 -1.22 -4.31
C TRP A 102 8.00 0.09 -4.21
N ASP A 103 8.66 1.13 -3.73
CA ASP A 103 8.30 2.48 -4.13
C ASP A 103 8.50 2.56 -5.65
N TRP A 104 7.49 3.03 -6.36
CA TRP A 104 7.54 3.05 -7.82
C TRP A 104 8.70 3.86 -8.40
N ARG A 105 9.26 4.80 -7.63
CA ARG A 105 10.44 5.62 -8.00
C ARG A 105 11.76 4.86 -7.88
N ASP A 106 11.77 3.82 -7.06
CA ASP A 106 12.96 3.04 -6.72
C ASP A 106 13.17 1.85 -7.65
N LEU A 107 12.09 1.38 -8.30
CA LEU A 107 12.20 0.37 -9.34
C LEU A 107 12.56 1.07 -10.65
N THR A 108 13.86 1.24 -10.87
CA THR A 108 14.54 1.62 -12.13
C THR A 108 15.13 0.38 -12.80
N ARG A 109 15.58 0.52 -14.06
CA ARG A 109 16.13 -0.60 -14.86
C ARG A 109 17.32 -1.31 -14.21
N ASP A 110 18.05 -0.64 -13.33
CA ASP A 110 19.28 -1.12 -12.70
C ASP A 110 19.06 -1.76 -11.31
N HIS A 111 17.83 -1.79 -10.77
CA HIS A 111 17.48 -2.46 -9.51
C HIS A 111 18.41 -2.13 -8.32
N THR A 112 18.91 -0.89 -8.24
CA THR A 112 19.89 -0.54 -7.21
C THR A 112 19.28 -0.28 -5.83
N ALA A 113 17.96 -0.06 -5.76
CA ALA A 113 17.25 0.11 -4.51
C ALA A 113 16.94 -1.26 -3.86
N SER A 114 16.62 -1.24 -2.56
CA SER A 114 16.04 -2.40 -1.88
C SER A 114 14.51 -2.31 -1.86
N PRO A 115 13.78 -3.44 -1.85
CA PRO A 115 12.33 -3.44 -1.67
C PRO A 115 11.93 -2.74 -0.36
N ILE A 116 10.77 -2.07 -0.38
CA ILE A 116 10.17 -1.50 0.84
C ILE A 116 9.42 -2.56 1.66
N GLY A 117 9.13 -3.72 1.08
CA GLY A 117 8.45 -4.82 1.75
C GLY A 117 8.19 -5.99 0.82
N TRP A 118 7.33 -6.90 1.27
CA TRP A 118 6.99 -8.11 0.52
C TRP A 118 5.51 -8.46 0.68
N ILE A 119 4.94 -9.02 -0.38
CA ILE A 119 3.58 -9.56 -0.34
C ILE A 119 3.56 -10.77 0.60
N ARG A 120 2.60 -10.77 1.55
CA ARG A 120 2.40 -11.88 2.50
C ARG A 120 1.11 -12.65 2.30
N TYR A 121 0.08 -11.97 1.81
CA TYR A 121 -1.22 -12.57 1.61
C TYR A 121 -2.04 -11.77 0.62
N ILE A 122 -2.87 -12.49 -0.14
CA ILE A 122 -3.78 -11.92 -1.13
C ILE A 122 -5.12 -12.65 -1.01
N THR A 123 -6.24 -11.92 -0.86
CA THR A 123 -7.56 -12.56 -0.80
C THR A 123 -8.09 -13.00 -2.14
N THR A 124 -7.77 -12.23 -3.17
CA THR A 124 -8.25 -12.37 -4.54
C THR A 124 -7.31 -11.64 -5.47
N ASP A 125 -7.31 -12.02 -6.73
CA ASP A 125 -6.73 -11.22 -7.79
C ASP A 125 -7.45 -11.48 -9.12
N ASN A 126 -6.83 -11.07 -10.22
CA ASN A 126 -7.36 -11.25 -11.55
C ASN A 126 -7.49 -12.73 -11.99
N ARG A 127 -6.90 -13.71 -11.28
CA ARG A 127 -7.10 -15.15 -11.53
C ARG A 127 -8.54 -15.58 -11.26
N GLU A 128 -9.24 -14.86 -10.40
CA GLU A 128 -10.64 -15.12 -10.04
C GLU A 128 -11.59 -14.08 -10.63
N ALA A 129 -11.07 -13.19 -11.48
CA ALA A 129 -11.90 -12.27 -12.24
C ALA A 129 -12.68 -13.03 -13.31
N ASN A 130 -13.98 -12.74 -13.40
CA ASN A 130 -14.75 -13.13 -14.56
C ASN A 130 -14.33 -12.21 -15.73
N PRO A 131 -13.93 -12.74 -16.89
CA PRO A 131 -13.48 -11.92 -18.02
C PRO A 131 -14.55 -10.93 -18.53
N ILE A 132 -15.82 -11.14 -18.20
CA ILE A 132 -16.95 -10.28 -18.60
C ILE A 132 -17.28 -9.22 -17.53
N THR A 133 -17.12 -9.51 -16.24
CA THR A 133 -17.56 -8.62 -15.14
C THR A 133 -16.42 -8.07 -14.28
N GLY A 134 -15.17 -8.46 -14.56
CA GLY A 134 -14.00 -8.10 -13.76
C GLY A 134 -13.87 -8.94 -12.48
N ILE A 135 -13.06 -8.43 -11.53
CA ILE A 135 -12.83 -9.04 -10.20
C ILE A 135 -14.17 -9.25 -9.51
N ASN A 136 -14.66 -10.50 -9.46
CA ASN A 136 -16.01 -10.83 -8.98
C ASN A 136 -16.03 -11.22 -7.49
N THR A 137 -15.01 -10.79 -6.74
CA THR A 137 -14.85 -11.21 -5.36
C THR A 137 -15.29 -10.10 -4.42
N LYS A 138 -16.03 -10.50 -3.40
CA LYS A 138 -16.50 -9.64 -2.29
C LYS A 138 -15.35 -8.94 -1.57
N LEU A 139 -14.19 -9.60 -1.54
CA LEU A 139 -13.04 -9.23 -0.75
C LEU A 139 -11.80 -9.10 -1.63
N ASP A 140 -11.34 -7.87 -1.80
CA ASP A 140 -10.18 -7.53 -2.63
C ASP A 140 -9.17 -6.72 -1.83
N TYR A 141 -8.25 -7.42 -1.16
CA TYR A 141 -7.10 -6.83 -0.50
C TYR A 141 -5.87 -7.75 -0.53
N MET A 142 -4.72 -7.13 -0.29
CA MET A 142 -3.43 -7.77 -0.11
C MET A 142 -2.74 -7.15 1.11
N VAL A 143 -2.00 -7.99 1.84
CA VAL A 143 -1.15 -7.60 2.96
C VAL A 143 0.29 -7.57 2.50
N ILE A 144 0.94 -6.43 2.76
CA ILE A 144 2.37 -6.21 2.58
C ILE A 144 2.99 -6.19 3.96
N GLU A 145 4.10 -6.90 4.16
CA GLU A 145 4.96 -6.74 5.33
C GLU A 145 6.16 -5.90 4.94
N PHE A 146 6.37 -4.77 5.62
CA PHE A 146 7.44 -3.84 5.29
C PHE A 146 8.77 -4.29 5.88
N ALA A 147 9.86 -3.92 5.21
CA ALA A 147 11.21 -4.18 5.68
C ALA A 147 11.50 -3.49 7.01
N ASP A 148 12.42 -4.06 7.80
CA ASP A 148 12.74 -3.55 9.14
C ASP A 148 13.21 -2.10 9.14
N ASN A 149 13.93 -1.69 8.09
CA ASN A 149 14.45 -0.35 7.88
C ASN A 149 13.43 0.65 7.32
N VAL A 150 12.15 0.29 7.19
CA VAL A 150 11.09 1.21 6.76
C VAL A 150 10.44 1.87 7.97
N GLU A 151 10.20 3.18 7.90
CA GLU A 151 9.37 3.92 8.84
C GLU A 151 7.94 4.02 8.31
N LEU A 152 6.96 3.83 9.20
CA LEU A 152 5.57 4.12 8.85
C LEU A 152 5.31 5.61 9.03
N SER A 153 4.31 6.17 8.35
CA SER A 153 3.77 7.49 8.68
C SER A 153 2.25 7.50 8.55
N SER A 154 1.58 8.16 9.50
CA SER A 154 0.16 8.46 9.41
C SER A 154 -0.13 9.65 8.49
N MET A 155 0.91 10.37 8.03
CA MET A 155 0.73 11.51 7.15
C MET A 155 0.45 11.05 5.71
N VAL A 156 -0.73 11.39 5.21
CA VAL A 156 -0.98 11.37 3.76
C VAL A 156 -0.35 12.61 3.17
N MET A 157 0.54 12.41 2.20
CA MET A 157 1.22 13.50 1.49
C MET A 157 0.54 13.78 0.17
N THR A 158 0.65 15.02 -0.32
CA THR A 158 0.31 15.32 -1.70
C THR A 158 1.24 14.58 -2.66
N VAL A 159 0.72 14.23 -3.83
CA VAL A 159 1.56 13.69 -4.91
C VAL A 159 2.39 14.83 -5.50
N PRO A 160 3.70 14.64 -5.75
CA PRO A 160 4.52 15.71 -6.29
C PRO A 160 4.15 15.97 -7.76
N LYS A 161 4.39 17.20 -8.23
CA LYS A 161 4.32 17.54 -9.65
C LYS A 161 5.67 17.20 -10.29
N TYR A 162 5.65 16.38 -11.33
CA TYR A 162 6.80 16.08 -12.17
C TYR A 162 6.70 16.81 -13.50
N GLY A 163 7.82 17.30 -14.02
CA GLY A 163 7.96 17.67 -15.42
C GLY A 163 8.72 16.57 -16.17
N ASP A 164 8.61 16.51 -17.49
CA ASP A 164 9.62 15.81 -18.29
C ASP A 164 10.86 16.70 -18.51
N VAL A 165 11.90 16.15 -19.15
CA VAL A 165 13.14 16.87 -19.47
C VAL A 165 12.94 18.07 -20.42
N ASN A 166 11.80 18.15 -21.08
CA ASN A 166 11.41 19.19 -22.04
C ASN A 166 10.32 20.13 -21.50
N GLY A 167 9.96 20.02 -20.21
CA GLY A 167 8.92 20.81 -19.57
C GLY A 167 7.47 20.40 -19.91
N GLN A 168 7.25 19.25 -20.54
CA GLN A 168 5.91 18.69 -20.74
C GLN A 168 5.34 18.13 -19.43
N PRO A 169 4.02 18.19 -19.23
CA PRO A 169 3.35 17.54 -18.11
C PRO A 169 3.60 16.02 -18.10
N PHE A 170 3.99 15.48 -16.96
CA PHE A 170 4.14 14.03 -16.77
C PHE A 170 2.77 13.32 -16.83
N SER A 171 2.66 12.25 -17.62
CA SER A 171 1.46 11.41 -17.67
C SER A 171 1.69 10.12 -16.86
N PRO A 172 1.04 9.93 -15.70
CA PRO A 172 1.19 8.72 -14.90
C PRO A 172 0.72 7.42 -15.58
N GLN A 173 -0.16 7.54 -16.59
CA GLN A 173 -0.74 6.42 -17.32
C GLN A 173 0.20 5.87 -18.41
N THR A 174 1.09 6.70 -18.93
CA THR A 174 1.91 6.36 -20.11
C THR A 174 3.41 6.42 -19.86
N THR A 175 3.83 7.06 -18.76
CA THR A 175 5.25 7.22 -18.43
C THR A 175 5.64 6.40 -17.20
N TYR A 176 6.72 5.62 -17.34
CA TYR A 176 7.26 4.73 -16.29
C TYR A 176 8.19 5.45 -15.30
N GLU A 177 9.04 6.34 -15.82
CA GLU A 177 10.01 7.12 -15.05
C GLU A 177 9.52 8.56 -14.90
N PRO A 178 9.34 9.07 -13.68
CA PRO A 178 9.10 10.49 -13.52
C PRO A 178 10.35 11.27 -13.95
N GLY A 179 10.15 12.39 -14.63
CA GLY A 179 11.22 13.39 -14.76
C GLY A 179 11.43 14.15 -13.44
N PRO A 180 12.12 15.30 -13.45
CA PRO A 180 12.42 16.03 -12.23
C PRO A 180 11.16 16.47 -11.48
N VAL A 181 11.25 16.48 -10.15
CA VAL A 181 10.23 17.07 -9.27
C VAL A 181 10.21 18.58 -9.49
N VAL A 182 9.09 19.10 -9.99
CA VAL A 182 8.81 20.53 -10.16
C VAL A 182 8.20 21.11 -8.89
N THR A 183 7.23 20.39 -8.30
CA THR A 183 6.61 20.76 -7.02
C THR A 183 6.73 19.58 -6.06
N PRO A 184 7.43 19.71 -4.93
CA PRO A 184 7.60 18.61 -3.98
C PRO A 184 6.28 18.24 -3.30
N SER A 185 6.21 16.99 -2.84
CA SER A 185 5.15 16.55 -1.93
C SER A 185 5.19 17.36 -0.63
N VAL A 186 4.01 17.63 -0.09
CA VAL A 186 3.82 18.29 1.21
C VAL A 186 2.75 17.57 2.02
N PRO A 187 2.73 17.71 3.36
CA PRO A 187 1.67 17.15 4.20
C PRO A 187 0.29 17.58 3.72
N TRP A 188 -0.64 16.62 3.59
CA TRP A 188 -2.03 16.88 3.21
C TRP A 188 -2.96 16.73 4.42
N PHE A 189 -2.98 15.54 5.01
CA PHE A 189 -3.74 15.27 6.23
C PHE A 189 -3.19 14.03 6.94
N LYS A 190 -3.49 13.87 8.23
CA LYS A 190 -3.20 12.62 8.96
C LYS A 190 -4.33 11.63 8.77
N MET A 191 -4.00 10.36 8.55
CA MET A 191 -4.90 9.21 8.59
C MET A 191 -4.34 8.21 9.60
N ASN A 192 -4.87 8.27 10.82
CA ASN A 192 -4.35 7.58 12.00
C ASN A 192 -5.44 6.83 12.79
N GLU A 193 -6.65 6.74 12.23
CA GLU A 193 -7.75 5.99 12.82
C GLU A 193 -8.46 5.15 11.76
N VAL A 194 -9.08 4.06 12.18
CA VAL A 194 -10.07 3.34 11.39
C VAL A 194 -11.43 4.00 11.63
N PHE A 195 -12.26 4.12 10.61
CA PHE A 195 -13.64 4.58 10.82
C PHE A 195 -14.38 3.60 11.73
N SER A 196 -14.98 4.13 12.80
CA SER A 196 -15.55 3.33 13.87
C SER A 196 -16.93 3.83 14.29
N ASP A 197 -17.73 2.95 14.88
CA ASP A 197 -18.96 3.32 15.57
C ASP A 197 -18.65 4.04 16.90
N SER A 198 -19.70 4.40 17.65
CA SER A 198 -19.58 5.05 18.95
C SER A 198 -18.94 4.18 20.04
N SER A 199 -18.81 2.87 19.80
CA SER A 199 -18.15 1.91 20.69
C SER A 199 -16.70 1.63 20.29
N GLY A 200 -16.19 2.28 19.23
CA GLY A 200 -14.83 2.08 18.72
C GLY A 200 -14.66 0.85 17.84
N ASN A 201 -15.74 0.13 17.49
CA ASN A 201 -15.64 -0.99 16.56
C ASN A 201 -15.52 -0.47 15.12
N PRO A 202 -14.71 -1.09 14.24
CA PRO A 202 -14.70 -0.76 12.83
C PRO A 202 -16.12 -0.76 12.26
N ALA A 203 -16.49 0.34 11.59
CA ALA A 203 -17.83 0.53 11.06
C ALA A 203 -17.80 1.06 9.61
N ASN A 204 -18.91 0.86 8.90
CA ASN A 204 -19.11 1.46 7.60
C ASN A 204 -19.70 2.87 7.80
N PRO A 205 -19.24 3.89 7.04
CA PRO A 205 -19.95 5.16 6.99
C PRO A 205 -21.41 4.97 6.54
N PRO A 206 -22.37 5.76 7.04
CA PRO A 206 -23.75 5.69 6.58
C PRO A 206 -23.87 5.83 5.06
N ALA A 207 -24.83 5.16 4.45
CA ALA A 207 -25.22 5.44 3.07
C ALA A 207 -25.53 6.94 2.90
N LEU A 208 -25.32 7.48 1.71
CA LEU A 208 -25.39 8.91 1.38
C LEU A 208 -24.27 9.79 1.98
N SER A 209 -23.33 9.23 2.75
CA SER A 209 -22.09 9.96 3.08
C SER A 209 -21.26 10.22 1.83
N VAL A 210 -20.51 11.33 1.80
CA VAL A 210 -19.54 11.59 0.72
C VAL A 210 -18.18 11.02 1.12
N VAL A 211 -17.64 10.14 0.28
CA VAL A 211 -16.28 9.61 0.44
C VAL A 211 -15.36 10.15 -0.64
N CYS A 212 -14.09 10.28 -0.29
CA CYS A 212 -13.01 10.69 -1.19
C CYS A 212 -11.93 9.63 -1.18
N HIS A 213 -11.07 9.63 -2.21
CA HIS A 213 -9.92 8.74 -2.25
C HIS A 213 -8.64 9.46 -2.72
N ALA A 214 -7.49 8.89 -2.37
CA ALA A 214 -6.18 9.33 -2.82
C ALA A 214 -5.52 8.20 -3.60
N GLY A 215 -6.14 7.86 -4.73
CA GLY A 215 -5.57 6.93 -5.70
C GLY A 215 -4.45 7.60 -6.47
N THR A 216 -3.34 6.90 -6.67
CA THR A 216 -2.10 7.55 -7.07
C THR A 216 -2.15 8.17 -8.47
N ILE A 217 -2.91 7.59 -9.42
CA ILE A 217 -2.99 8.10 -10.78
C ILE A 217 -3.90 9.33 -10.81
N THR A 218 -5.08 9.24 -10.18
CA THR A 218 -5.99 10.39 -10.03
C THR A 218 -5.33 11.53 -9.27
N SER A 219 -4.67 11.26 -8.14
CA SER A 219 -3.96 12.29 -7.38
C SER A 219 -2.79 12.88 -8.15
N GLN A 220 -2.08 12.08 -8.97
CA GLN A 220 -1.04 12.59 -9.84
C GLN A 220 -1.60 13.51 -10.94
N ASP A 221 -2.70 13.15 -11.61
CA ASP A 221 -3.34 14.01 -12.62
C ASP A 221 -3.76 15.36 -12.01
N LEU A 222 -4.33 15.32 -10.79
CA LEU A 222 -4.69 16.52 -10.04
C LEU A 222 -3.45 17.38 -9.68
N ALA A 223 -2.36 16.76 -9.25
CA ALA A 223 -1.11 17.46 -8.98
C ALA A 223 -0.50 18.10 -10.24
N GLN A 224 -0.58 17.42 -11.39
CA GLN A 224 -0.14 17.96 -12.68
C GLN A 224 -0.95 19.19 -13.11
N ALA A 225 -2.23 19.22 -12.76
CA ALA A 225 -3.13 20.35 -12.96
C ALA A 225 -3.08 21.40 -11.83
N ASP A 226 -1.99 21.44 -11.03
CA ASP A 226 -1.79 22.38 -9.92
C ASP A 226 -2.87 22.32 -8.83
N ARG A 227 -3.46 21.13 -8.62
CA ARG A 227 -4.46 20.85 -7.59
C ARG A 227 -4.01 19.72 -6.64
N PRO A 228 -2.83 19.81 -6.01
CA PRO A 228 -2.24 18.71 -5.23
C PRO A 228 -3.03 18.31 -3.98
N TYR A 229 -3.93 19.18 -3.50
CA TYR A 229 -4.82 18.94 -2.35
C TYR A 229 -6.24 18.52 -2.74
N ALA A 230 -6.52 18.38 -4.03
CA ALA A 230 -7.82 17.93 -4.48
C ALA A 230 -7.93 16.40 -4.36
N ALA A 231 -9.14 15.93 -4.09
CA ALA A 231 -9.51 14.53 -4.14
C ALA A 231 -10.75 14.38 -5.03
N ASN A 232 -10.88 13.25 -5.72
CA ASN A 232 -12.17 12.87 -6.29
C ASN A 232 -13.03 12.30 -5.16
N CYS A 233 -14.24 12.84 -5.06
CA CYS A 233 -15.19 12.49 -4.03
C CYS A 233 -16.54 12.14 -4.66
N GLY A 234 -17.33 11.33 -3.97
CA GLY A 234 -18.69 11.01 -4.39
C GLY A 234 -19.50 10.34 -3.29
N THR A 235 -20.81 10.42 -3.45
CA THR A 235 -21.77 9.89 -2.49
C THR A 235 -21.75 8.36 -2.49
N ILE A 236 -21.76 7.75 -1.30
CA ILE A 236 -22.02 6.33 -1.11
C ILE A 236 -23.48 6.08 -1.49
N SER A 237 -23.70 5.28 -2.52
CA SER A 237 -25.03 4.90 -2.97
C SER A 237 -25.61 3.77 -2.11
N HIS A 238 -24.84 2.71 -1.90
CA HIS A 238 -25.26 1.54 -1.13
C HIS A 238 -24.06 0.65 -0.77
N TYR A 239 -24.34 -0.36 0.05
CA TYR A 239 -23.45 -1.49 0.31
C TYR A 239 -24.12 -2.76 -0.19
N THR A 240 -23.38 -3.60 -0.91
CA THR A 240 -23.83 -4.95 -1.23
C THR A 240 -22.64 -5.88 -1.18
N ASP A 241 -22.86 -7.11 -0.72
CA ASP A 241 -21.85 -8.16 -0.68
C ASP A 241 -20.52 -7.77 0.01
N GLY A 242 -20.60 -6.96 1.06
CA GLY A 242 -19.41 -6.48 1.79
C GLY A 242 -18.60 -5.42 1.05
N GLN A 243 -19.16 -4.80 0.01
CA GLN A 243 -18.51 -3.75 -0.78
C GLN A 243 -19.26 -2.43 -0.70
N MET A 244 -18.51 -1.33 -0.85
CA MET A 244 -19.04 0.04 -0.84
C MET A 244 -19.08 0.60 -2.26
N TYR A 245 -20.28 0.97 -2.73
CA TYR A 245 -20.52 1.53 -4.05
C TYR A 245 -20.70 3.04 -3.95
N ALA A 246 -19.77 3.81 -4.51
CA ALA A 246 -19.77 5.26 -4.45
C ALA A 246 -19.59 5.92 -5.82
N GLY A 247 -19.91 7.21 -5.90
CA GLY A 247 -19.63 8.05 -7.08
C GLY A 247 -18.21 8.62 -7.12
N ALA A 248 -17.31 8.18 -6.23
CA ALA A 248 -15.94 8.68 -6.14
C ALA A 248 -15.09 8.11 -7.29
N VAL A 249 -14.98 8.87 -8.37
CA VAL A 249 -14.35 8.44 -9.64
C VAL A 249 -12.88 8.15 -9.46
N HIS A 250 -12.48 6.89 -9.71
CA HIS A 250 -11.08 6.45 -9.75
C HIS A 250 -10.76 5.72 -11.06
N GLN A 251 -9.49 5.51 -11.37
CA GLN A 251 -9.04 4.92 -12.64
C GLN A 251 -8.03 3.78 -12.42
N PRO A 252 -7.66 3.02 -13.48
CA PRO A 252 -6.63 1.99 -13.36
C PRO A 252 -5.37 2.55 -12.70
N GLY A 253 -4.91 1.86 -11.66
CA GLY A 253 -3.75 2.22 -10.85
C GLY A 253 -4.04 2.98 -9.55
N ASP A 254 -5.27 3.49 -9.39
CA ASP A 254 -5.76 3.97 -8.09
C ASP A 254 -6.11 2.83 -7.12
N SER A 255 -6.18 1.60 -7.64
CA SER A 255 -6.43 0.38 -6.90
C SER A 255 -5.59 0.30 -5.63
N GLY A 256 -6.24 0.02 -4.51
CA GLY A 256 -5.63 -0.01 -3.19
C GLY A 256 -5.56 1.34 -2.49
N GLY A 257 -5.84 2.46 -3.16
CA GLY A 257 -5.71 3.80 -2.56
C GLY A 257 -6.66 4.01 -1.38
N PRO A 258 -6.25 4.82 -0.38
CA PRO A 258 -7.07 5.08 0.81
C PRO A 258 -8.37 5.77 0.43
N VAL A 259 -9.42 5.38 1.12
CA VAL A 259 -10.73 6.04 1.08
C VAL A 259 -11.02 6.61 2.46
N TRP A 260 -11.60 7.81 2.52
CA TRP A 260 -12.06 8.47 3.75
C TRP A 260 -13.40 9.17 3.54
N VAL A 261 -14.10 9.52 4.63
CA VAL A 261 -15.28 10.40 4.55
C VAL A 261 -14.82 11.85 4.38
N GLN A 262 -15.33 12.60 3.40
CA GLN A 262 -14.82 13.92 2.99
C GLN A 262 -14.51 14.89 4.16
N ASN A 263 -15.36 14.91 5.19
CA ASN A 263 -15.23 15.79 6.35
C ASN A 263 -14.57 15.12 7.58
N ASN A 264 -13.94 13.96 7.38
CA ASN A 264 -13.30 13.17 8.41
C ASN A 264 -12.14 12.34 7.80
N SER A 265 -11.12 13.05 7.30
CA SER A 265 -9.96 12.46 6.63
C SER A 265 -9.00 11.72 7.55
N THR A 266 -9.15 11.85 8.87
CA THR A 266 -8.37 11.10 9.85
C THR A 266 -8.73 9.63 9.92
N LYS A 267 -9.91 9.26 9.40
CA LYS A 267 -10.46 7.92 9.48
C LYS A 267 -10.43 7.19 8.14
N TRP A 268 -9.66 6.12 8.09
CA TRP A 268 -9.63 5.18 6.98
C TRP A 268 -10.93 4.38 6.92
N VAL A 269 -11.65 4.43 5.79
CA VAL A 269 -12.90 3.67 5.58
C VAL A 269 -12.74 2.47 4.67
N GLY A 270 -11.60 2.34 3.97
CA GLY A 270 -11.34 1.24 3.04
C GLY A 270 -10.41 1.63 1.91
N ILE A 271 -10.38 0.78 0.88
CA ILE A 271 -9.52 0.96 -0.29
C ILE A 271 -10.32 0.96 -1.59
N THR A 272 -9.84 1.72 -2.56
CA THR A 272 -10.32 1.66 -3.94
C THR A 272 -10.08 0.28 -4.54
N THR A 273 -11.07 -0.33 -5.22
CA THR A 273 -10.89 -1.63 -5.90
C THR A 273 -11.09 -1.51 -7.40
N ARG A 274 -12.33 -1.27 -7.88
CA ARG A 274 -12.66 -1.43 -9.29
C ARG A 274 -13.84 -0.58 -9.73
N LYS A 275 -13.97 -0.45 -11.04
CA LYS A 275 -15.17 0.07 -11.69
C LYS A 275 -16.18 -1.06 -11.84
N TYR A 276 -17.45 -0.79 -11.59
CA TYR A 276 -18.55 -1.74 -11.82
C TYR A 276 -19.62 -1.11 -12.71
N HIS A 277 -19.95 -1.80 -13.80
CA HIS A 277 -21.02 -1.42 -14.70
C HIS A 277 -22.25 -2.28 -14.38
N TRP A 278 -23.27 -1.71 -13.73
CA TRP A 278 -24.53 -2.43 -13.45
C TRP A 278 -25.42 -2.49 -14.70
N LEU A 279 -25.37 -1.44 -15.52
CA LEU A 279 -25.96 -1.29 -16.84
C LEU A 279 -24.97 -0.51 -17.73
N GLN A 280 -25.10 -0.53 -19.06
CA GLN A 280 -24.20 0.22 -19.96
C GLN A 280 -24.09 1.73 -19.61
N THR A 281 -25.05 2.28 -18.87
CA THR A 281 -25.14 3.70 -18.49
C THR A 281 -24.83 3.99 -17.03
N LEU A 282 -24.87 3.01 -16.12
CA LEU A 282 -24.66 3.22 -14.68
C LEU A 282 -23.30 2.66 -14.25
N LEU A 283 -22.37 3.59 -14.03
CA LEU A 283 -21.02 3.31 -13.57
C LEU A 283 -20.89 3.60 -12.07
N TYR A 284 -20.54 2.57 -11.30
CA TYR A 284 -20.18 2.70 -9.90
C TYR A 284 -18.69 2.50 -9.70
N PHE A 285 -18.17 3.17 -8.68
CA PHE A 285 -16.81 3.01 -8.20
C PHE A 285 -16.87 2.23 -6.89
N VAL A 286 -16.28 1.05 -6.92
CA VAL A 286 -16.37 0.06 -5.85
C VAL A 286 -15.13 0.17 -4.98
N ASN A 287 -15.36 0.11 -3.68
CA ASN A 287 -14.33 0.14 -2.65
C ASN A 287 -14.49 -1.07 -1.72
N THR A 288 -13.38 -1.66 -1.30
CA THR A 288 -13.37 -2.70 -0.26
C THR A 288 -13.34 -2.00 1.11
N PRO A 289 -14.40 -2.08 1.93
CA PRO A 289 -14.47 -1.38 3.20
C PRO A 289 -13.45 -1.93 4.21
N ALA A 290 -12.90 -1.04 5.05
CA ALA A 290 -11.99 -1.41 6.13
C ALA A 290 -12.63 -2.42 7.07
N THR A 291 -13.93 -2.31 7.36
CA THR A 291 -14.68 -3.28 8.19
C THR A 291 -14.57 -4.71 7.66
N THR A 292 -14.69 -4.87 6.35
CA THR A 292 -14.71 -6.18 5.70
C THR A 292 -13.30 -6.77 5.65
N ILE A 293 -12.30 -5.94 5.38
CA ILE A 293 -10.88 -6.32 5.41
C ILE A 293 -10.48 -6.76 6.81
N LEU A 294 -10.78 -5.94 7.83
CA LEU A 294 -10.40 -6.20 9.21
C LEU A 294 -11.14 -7.39 9.80
N ALA A 295 -12.41 -7.61 9.43
CA ALA A 295 -13.14 -8.81 9.83
C ALA A 295 -12.47 -10.09 9.29
N ASP A 296 -12.08 -10.11 8.01
CA ASP A 296 -11.37 -11.27 7.43
C ASP A 296 -9.99 -11.46 8.07
N LEU A 297 -9.18 -10.42 8.22
CA LEU A 297 -7.87 -10.49 8.89
C LEU A 297 -7.98 -11.01 10.33
N ASN A 298 -8.96 -10.53 11.09
CA ASN A 298 -9.15 -10.92 12.48
C ASN A 298 -9.70 -12.36 12.64
N SER A 299 -10.33 -12.90 11.60
CA SER A 299 -10.78 -14.30 11.56
C SER A 299 -9.63 -15.32 11.41
N LYS A 300 -8.44 -14.88 10.98
CA LYS A 300 -7.30 -15.78 10.72
C LYS A 300 -6.67 -16.32 12.01
N ALA A 301 -5.80 -17.32 11.88
CA ALA A 301 -5.06 -17.87 13.02
C ALA A 301 -4.16 -16.81 13.69
N ALA A 302 -3.74 -17.06 14.94
CA ALA A 302 -2.75 -16.23 15.61
C ALA A 302 -1.43 -16.20 14.80
N GLY A 303 -0.73 -15.06 14.79
CA GLY A 303 0.50 -14.87 14.01
C GLY A 303 0.29 -14.61 12.51
N PHE A 304 -0.95 -14.62 12.01
CA PHE A 304 -1.23 -14.30 10.60
C PHE A 304 -0.88 -12.82 10.26
N PRO A 305 -0.15 -12.54 9.16
CA PRO A 305 0.16 -11.18 8.70
C PRO A 305 -1.05 -10.27 8.62
N GLY A 306 -1.03 -9.16 9.35
CA GLY A 306 -2.12 -8.17 9.37
C GLY A 306 -3.27 -8.50 10.34
N LYS A 307 -3.26 -9.66 11.02
CA LYS A 307 -4.24 -9.92 12.08
C LYS A 307 -4.06 -8.92 13.23
N GLY A 308 -5.15 -8.31 13.68
CA GLY A 308 -5.12 -7.25 14.71
C GLY A 308 -4.47 -5.96 14.21
N PHE A 309 -4.57 -5.67 12.92
CA PHE A 309 -4.08 -4.44 12.31
C PHE A 309 -4.53 -3.19 13.07
N GLN A 310 -3.57 -2.34 13.41
CA GLN A 310 -3.76 -1.02 13.97
C GLN A 310 -3.02 -0.03 13.07
N ILE A 311 -3.74 0.96 12.55
CA ILE A 311 -3.15 2.02 11.75
C ILE A 311 -2.11 2.79 12.58
N THR A 312 -1.03 3.21 11.94
CA THR A 312 0.03 3.96 12.63
C THR A 312 -0.47 5.34 13.07
N ASN A 313 0.10 5.90 14.14
CA ASN A 313 -0.26 7.21 14.68
C ASN A 313 0.92 8.21 14.69
N ASN A 314 2.04 7.87 14.07
CA ASN A 314 3.21 8.73 13.99
C ASN A 314 3.07 9.82 12.92
#